data_AF-A0A349MWQ2-F1
#
_entry.id   AF-A0A349MWQ2-F1
#
_cell.length_a   1.000
_cell.length_b   1.000
_cell.length_c   1.000
_cell.angle_alpha   90.00
_cell.angle_beta   90.00
_cell.angle_gamma   90.00
#
_symmetry.space_group_name_H-M   'P 1'
#
loop_
_entity.id
_entity.type
_entity.pdbx_description
1 polymer ?
#
loop_
_entity_poly.entity_id
_entity_poly.type
_entity_poly.pdbx_seq_one_letter_code
_entity_poly.pdbx_strand_id
1 'polypeptide(L)'
;MAEPHFTHIDPEKFAYNFVNSLTPTEPGDDIERTAKKRLAAYLSAYYLIEQFNDLESTIFPTETEKERANIPYSALLERLTNLNKY
;
A
#
# COMPACT_ATOMS: atom_id res chain seq x y z
N MET A 1 25.25 -11.38 -0.04
CA MET A 1 24.03 -11.73 0.70
C MET A 1 22.91 -10.97 0.02
N ALA A 2 21.94 -11.66 -0.59
CA ALA A 2 20.82 -11.02 -1.26
C ALA A 2 19.80 -10.64 -0.17
N GLU A 3 19.41 -9.36 -0.12
CA GLU A 3 18.40 -8.86 0.80
C GLU A 3 17.04 -9.46 0.41
N PRO A 4 16.24 -9.97 1.37
CA PRO A 4 14.94 -10.52 1.06
C PRO A 4 14.04 -9.40 0.52
N HIS A 5 13.54 -9.54 -0.71
CA HIS A 5 12.59 -8.59 -1.27
C HIS A 5 11.21 -8.78 -0.60
N PHE A 6 11.05 -8.14 0.56
CA PHE A 6 9.74 -7.84 1.12
C PHE A 6 9.03 -6.86 0.18
N THR A 7 7.74 -7.06 -0.06
CA THR A 7 6.91 -6.03 -0.73
C THR A 7 6.47 -5.01 0.32
N HIS A 8 7.41 -4.58 1.17
CA HIS A 8 7.18 -3.53 2.13
C HIS A 8 7.36 -2.20 1.40
N ILE A 9 6.26 -1.46 1.29
CA ILE A 9 6.22 -0.22 0.52
C ILE A 9 6.40 0.93 1.49
N ASP A 10 7.40 1.78 1.26
CA ASP A 10 7.62 3.01 2.01
C ASP A 10 6.35 3.90 1.91
N PRO A 11 5.62 4.12 3.03
CA PRO A 11 4.33 4.78 3.00
C PRO A 11 4.38 6.23 2.53
N GLU A 12 5.42 6.94 2.96
CA GLU A 12 5.64 8.35 2.61
C GLU A 12 5.92 8.48 1.12
N LYS A 13 6.87 7.71 0.58
CA LYS A 13 7.19 7.73 -0.85
C LYS A 13 5.98 7.36 -1.71
N PHE A 14 5.21 6.36 -1.30
CA PHE A 14 4.00 5.98 -2.01
C PHE A 14 2.97 7.11 -2.02
N ALA A 15 2.66 7.70 -0.87
CA ALA A 15 1.68 8.77 -0.74
C ALA A 15 2.06 10.01 -1.54
N TYR A 16 3.34 10.40 -1.53
CA TYR A 16 3.84 11.49 -2.36
C TYR A 16 3.70 11.20 -3.85
N ASN A 17 4.11 10.01 -4.30
CA ASN A 17 3.99 9.62 -5.70
C ASN A 17 2.52 9.56 -6.14
N PHE A 18 1.62 9.10 -5.28
CA PHE A 18 0.19 9.10 -5.54
C PHE A 18 -0.34 10.51 -5.76
N VAL A 19 -0.06 11.46 -4.86
CA VAL A 19 -0.52 12.85 -5.01
C VAL A 19 0.10 13.53 -6.23
N ASN A 20 1.35 13.21 -6.57
CA ASN A 20 2.01 13.72 -7.77
C ASN A 20 1.43 13.15 -9.07
N SER A 21 0.83 11.96 -9.02
CA SER A 21 0.13 11.37 -10.17
C SER A 21 -1.25 11.98 -10.43
N LEU A 22 -1.81 12.71 -9.45
CA LEU A 22 -3.08 13.42 -9.63
C LEU A 22 -2.91 14.59 -10.59
N THR A 23 -3.95 14.85 -11.38
CA THR A 23 -3.96 15.90 -12.40
C THR A 23 -3.44 17.23 -11.84
N PRO A 24 -2.58 17.96 -12.59
CA PRO A 24 -2.11 19.27 -12.17
C PRO A 24 -3.27 20.23 -11.91
N THR A 25 -3.06 21.14 -10.96
CA THR A 25 -4.00 22.21 -10.66
C THR A 25 -4.10 23.16 -11.86
N GLU A 26 -5.31 23.50 -12.29
CA GLU A 26 -5.49 24.40 -13.43
C GLU A 26 -5.32 25.87 -13.01
N PRO A 27 -4.90 26.76 -13.93
CA PRO A 27 -4.84 28.19 -13.65
C PRO A 27 -6.23 28.74 -13.31
N GLY A 28 -6.37 29.34 -12.11
CA GLY A 28 -7.65 29.88 -11.62
C GLY A 28 -8.37 29.00 -10.61
N ASP A 29 -7.83 27.83 -10.27
CA ASP A 29 -8.36 27.01 -9.18
C ASP A 29 -8.23 27.69 -7.81
N ASP A 30 -9.22 27.44 -6.95
CA ASP A 30 -9.15 27.78 -5.53
C ASP A 30 -8.00 26.99 -4.88
N ILE A 31 -6.93 27.72 -4.53
CA ILE A 31 -5.69 27.17 -3.97
C ILE A 31 -5.99 26.44 -2.65
N GLU A 32 -6.86 26.99 -1.80
CA GLU A 32 -7.20 26.39 -0.51
C GLU A 32 -7.95 25.07 -0.70
N ARG A 33 -8.97 25.08 -1.56
CA ARG A 33 -9.72 23.86 -1.90
C ARG A 33 -8.82 22.79 -2.49
N THR A 34 -7.89 23.18 -3.36
CA THR A 34 -6.97 22.26 -4.01
C THR A 34 -5.94 21.69 -3.04
N ALA A 35 -5.38 22.52 -2.17
CA ALA A 35 -4.49 22.08 -1.11
C ALA A 35 -5.17 21.07 -0.18
N LYS A 36 -6.41 21.36 0.26
CA LYS A 36 -7.21 20.44 1.09
C LYS A 36 -7.44 19.09 0.41
N LYS A 37 -7.78 19.07 -0.88
CA LYS A 37 -7.95 17.82 -1.65
C LYS A 37 -6.66 17.02 -1.74
N ARG A 38 -5.53 17.67 -2.05
CA ARG A 38 -4.22 17.02 -2.14
C ARG A 38 -3.78 16.46 -0.79
N LEU A 39 -4.00 17.19 0.31
CA LEU A 39 -3.71 16.72 1.66
C LEU A 39 -4.57 15.50 2.03
N ALA A 40 -5.87 15.55 1.75
CA ALA A 40 -6.75 14.41 1.99
C ALA A 40 -6.31 13.18 1.19
N ALA A 41 -5.92 13.36 -0.08
CA ALA A 41 -5.38 12.29 -0.92
C ALA A 41 -4.08 11.70 -0.37
N TYR A 42 -3.15 12.54 0.08
CA TYR A 42 -1.89 12.12 0.71
C TYR A 42 -2.16 11.22 1.93
N LEU A 43 -2.94 11.73 2.89
CA LEU A 43 -3.24 11.02 4.13
C LEU A 43 -3.99 9.71 3.86
N SER A 44 -4.91 9.70 2.89
CA SER A 44 -5.63 8.48 2.50
C SER A 44 -4.67 7.44 1.91
N ALA A 45 -3.79 7.86 0.99
CA ALA A 45 -2.83 6.96 0.36
C ALA A 45 -1.84 6.38 1.39
N TYR A 46 -1.35 7.22 2.30
CA TYR A 46 -0.47 6.82 3.39
C TYR A 46 -1.13 5.76 4.30
N TYR A 47 -2.38 6.00 4.72
CA TYR A 47 -3.11 5.06 5.57
C TYR A 47 -3.40 3.73 4.85
N LEU A 48 -3.76 3.78 3.56
CA LEU A 48 -4.06 2.57 2.79
C LEU A 48 -2.82 1.70 2.57
N ILE A 49 -1.65 2.31 2.35
CA ILE A 49 -0.43 1.55 2.13
C ILE A 49 0.14 0.98 3.44
N GLU A 50 -0.04 1.65 4.58
CA GLU A 50 0.24 1.06 5.89
C GLU A 50 -0.63 -0.16 6.15
N GLN A 51 -1.94 -0.07 5.92
CA GLN A 51 -2.83 -1.24 6.03
C GLN A 51 -2.43 -2.38 5.08
N PHE A 52 -2.00 -2.05 3.86
CA PHE A 52 -1.47 -3.06 2.94
C PHE A 52 -0.22 -3.74 3.51
N ASN A 53 0.75 -2.97 4.03
CA ASN A 53 1.97 -3.51 4.62
C ASN A 53 1.66 -4.41 5.83
N ASP A 54 0.70 -4.04 6.66
CA ASP A 54 0.24 -4.85 7.80
C ASP A 54 -0.41 -6.17 7.35
N LEU A 55 -1.26 -6.10 6.32
CA LEU A 55 -1.87 -7.29 5.71
C LEU A 55 -0.83 -8.19 5.05
N GLU A 56 0.16 -7.64 4.35
CA GLU A 56 1.26 -8.38 3.72
C GLU A 56 2.06 -9.16 4.78
N SER A 57 2.41 -8.50 5.88
CA SER A 57 3.08 -9.11 7.02
C SER A 57 2.25 -10.23 7.66
N THR A 58 0.93 -10.06 7.75
CA THR A 58 0.02 -11.05 8.32
C THR A 58 -0.19 -12.27 7.41
N ILE A 59 -0.33 -12.05 6.10
CA ILE A 59 -0.54 -13.12 5.12
C ILE A 59 0.73 -13.95 4.92
N PHE A 60 1.89 -13.32 5.05
CA PHE A 60 3.18 -13.94 4.73
C PHE A 60 4.21 -13.75 5.86
N PRO A 61 4.01 -14.42 7.02
CA PRO A 61 4.87 -14.26 8.20
C PRO A 61 6.25 -14.93 8.07
N THR A 62 6.48 -15.78 7.06
CA THR A 62 7.76 -16.49 6.87
C THR A 62 8.79 -15.62 6.14
N GLU A 63 9.99 -15.52 6.73
CA GLU A 63 11.08 -14.63 6.32
C GLU A 63 11.77 -15.02 5.00
N THR A 64 11.51 -16.20 4.42
CA THR A 64 12.17 -16.61 3.17
C THR A 64 11.28 -16.46 1.94
N GLU A 65 11.80 -15.74 0.95
CA GLU A 65 11.21 -15.56 -0.39
C GLU A 65 10.83 -16.90 -1.06
N LYS A 66 11.64 -17.95 -0.81
CA LYS A 66 11.41 -19.30 -1.33
C LYS A 66 10.16 -19.94 -0.76
N GLU A 67 9.84 -19.72 0.51
CA GLU A 67 8.63 -20.26 1.13
C GLU A 67 7.39 -19.52 0.63
N ARG A 68 7.48 -18.19 0.43
CA ARG A 68 6.40 -17.38 -0.14
C ARG A 68 6.06 -17.77 -1.59
N ALA A 69 7.07 -17.94 -2.44
CA ALA A 69 6.88 -18.30 -3.86
C ALA A 69 6.29 -19.70 -4.07
N ASN A 70 6.36 -20.57 -3.05
CA ASN A 70 5.83 -21.94 -3.10
C ASN A 70 4.47 -22.10 -2.41
N ILE A 71 3.83 -21.02 -1.95
CA ILE A 71 2.47 -21.09 -1.39
C ILE A 71 1.50 -21.44 -2.53
N PRO A 72 0.76 -22.56 -2.44
CA PRO A 72 -0.25 -22.89 -3.44
C PRO A 72 -1.40 -21.88 -3.38
N TYR A 73 -1.96 -21.54 -4.54
CA TYR A 73 -3.04 -20.55 -4.66
C TYR A 73 -4.24 -20.84 -3.74
N SER A 74 -4.56 -22.11 -3.50
CA SER A 74 -5.62 -22.52 -2.57
C SER A 74 -5.34 -22.09 -1.13
N ALA A 75 -4.10 -22.23 -0.66
CA ALA A 75 -3.69 -21.79 0.68
C ALA A 75 -3.68 -20.26 0.78
N LEU A 76 -3.37 -19.56 -0.31
CA LEU A 76 -3.48 -18.10 -0.38
C LEU A 76 -4.93 -17.64 -0.22
N LEU A 77 -5.87 -18.26 -0.97
CA LEU A 77 -7.30 -17.98 -0.87
C LEU A 77 -7.86 -18.27 0.53
N GLU A 78 -7.43 -19.36 1.16
CA GLU A 78 -7.82 -19.70 2.53
C GLU A 78 -7.40 -18.61 3.53
N ARG A 79 -6.14 -18.14 3.43
CA ARG A 79 -5.63 -17.04 4.28
C ARG A 79 -6.42 -15.75 4.07
N LEU A 80 -6.66 -15.36 2.82
CA LEU A 80 -7.46 -14.16 2.48
C LEU A 80 -8.88 -14.24 3.03
N THR A 81 -9.52 -15.41 2.89
CA THR A 81 -10.89 -15.63 3.38
C THR A 81 -10.98 -15.54 4.90
N ASN A 82 -9.95 -15.98 5.63
CA ASN A 82 -9.92 -15.89 7.09
C ASN A 82 -9.68 -14.46 7.60
N LEU A 83 -8.92 -13.64 6.85
CA LEU A 83 -8.69 -12.23 7.19
C LEU A 83 -9.91 -11.35 6.97
N ASN A 84 -10.68 -11.61 5.91
CA ASN A 84 -11.84 -10.81 5.54
C ASN A 84 -13.12 -11.14 6.36
N LYS A 85 -13.00 -12.02 7.37
CA LYS A 85 -14.11 -12.44 8.25
C LYS A 85 -14.26 -11.57 9.50
N TYR A 86 -13.55 -10.44 9.58
CA TYR A 86 -13.63 -9.47 10.68
C TYR A 86 -14.13 -8.12 10.18
#